data_AF-A0A6I1KJV4-F1
#
_entry.id   AF-A0A6I1KJV4-F1
#
_cell.length_a   1.000
_cell.length_b   1.000
_cell.length_c   1.000
_cell.angle_alpha   90.00
_cell.angle_beta   90.00
_cell.angle_gamma   90.00
#
_symmetry.space_group_name_H-M   'P 1'
#
loop_
_entity.id
_entity.type
_entity.pdbx_description
1 polymer ?
#
loop_
_entity_poly.entity_id
_entity_poly.type
_entity_poly.pdbx_seq_one_letter_code
_entity_poly.pdbx_strand_id
1 'polypeptide(L)'
;MKKLLFIILLIVSLAGLCFAQGGVKKKRPKPHEYGKVTLNNYATKVGIAPVEFDHWTHRGKFTCRLCHVDIGFSMKTGETQIKAADNMRGYFCGTCHNDKMSFEGRRVFAACSKEFTKGDVKRCERCHAAAPNPTKETDFYKFAERLPKERFGNGIDWEKAEETGLIKPVDFLEGVSIKRAPMAAQKDFYIGSKIEGMPDIIFSHKKHTVWNGCELCHPEIFVGVKKGATKYSMIELFDRKYCGVCHDTVAFPQIDCQRCHTKPL
;
A
#
# COMPACT_ATOMS: atom_id res chain seq x y z
N MET A 1 54.77 24.80 15.42
CA MET A 1 53.64 25.31 14.60
C MET A 1 53.27 24.39 13.43
N LYS A 2 54.19 23.97 12.55
CA LYS A 2 53.89 23.07 11.40
C LYS A 2 53.31 21.70 11.76
N LYS A 3 53.77 21.07 12.86
CA LYS A 3 53.23 19.77 13.34
C LYS A 3 51.80 19.87 13.90
N LEU A 4 51.46 21.00 14.53
CA LEU A 4 50.13 21.22 15.12
C LEU A 4 49.07 21.45 14.03
N LEU A 5 49.43 22.20 12.98
CA LEU A 5 48.60 22.38 11.79
C LEU A 5 48.34 21.06 11.04
N PHE A 6 49.34 20.19 10.94
CA PHE A 6 49.19 18.88 10.31
C PHE A 6 48.24 17.96 11.08
N ILE A 7 48.31 17.97 12.42
CA ILE A 7 47.44 17.16 13.29
C ILE A 7 45.99 17.67 13.22
N ILE A 8 45.77 18.99 13.21
CA ILE A 8 44.43 19.56 13.08
C ILE A 8 43.83 19.24 11.70
N LEU A 9 44.62 19.33 10.62
CA LEU A 9 44.17 18.95 9.28
C LEU A 9 43.81 17.46 9.18
N LEU A 10 44.56 16.59 9.86
CA LEU A 10 44.29 15.15 9.93
C LEU A 10 43.01 14.84 10.72
N ILE A 11 42.75 15.57 11.82
CA ILE A 11 41.54 15.39 12.64
C ILE A 11 40.30 15.91 11.89
N VAL A 12 40.40 17.03 11.17
CA VAL A 12 39.29 17.57 10.36
C VAL A 12 38.97 16.66 9.17
N SER A 13 39.99 16.07 8.54
CA SER A 13 39.78 15.10 7.46
C SER A 13 39.24 13.75 7.93
N LEU A 14 39.62 13.27 9.12
CA LEU A 14 39.00 12.09 9.74
C LEU A 14 37.55 12.37 10.18
N ALA A 15 37.25 13.57 10.70
CA ALA A 15 35.90 13.96 11.07
C ALA A 15 34.95 14.07 9.87
N GLY A 16 35.46 14.50 8.70
CA GLY A 16 34.69 14.55 7.45
C GLY A 16 34.25 13.17 6.92
N LEU A 17 35.00 12.11 7.26
CA LEU A 17 34.67 10.73 6.86
C LEU A 17 33.66 10.06 7.80
N CYS A 18 33.56 10.49 9.06
CA CYS A 18 32.63 9.88 10.03
C CYS A 18 31.17 10.34 9.88
N PHE A 19 30.87 11.42 9.15
CA PHE A 19 29.50 11.86 8.87
C PHE A 19 28.90 11.26 7.58
N ALA A 20 29.63 10.41 6.86
CA ALA A 20 29.14 9.70 5.69
C ALA A 20 28.68 8.26 6.03
N GLN A 21 27.87 8.10 7.06
CA GLN A 21 27.16 6.84 7.31
C GLN A 21 25.64 7.03 7.22
N GLY A 22 25.01 6.26 6.33
CA GLY A 22 23.64 5.80 6.58
C GLY A 22 22.62 5.89 5.43
N GLY A 23 22.98 6.45 4.27
CA GLY A 23 22.06 6.46 3.13
C GLY A 23 22.10 5.18 2.31
N VAL A 24 21.55 4.06 2.80
CA VAL A 24 21.30 2.90 1.91
C VAL A 24 20.37 3.40 0.81
N LYS A 25 20.84 3.52 -0.42
CA LYS A 25 19.99 3.83 -1.59
C LYS A 25 18.92 2.74 -1.68
N LYS A 26 17.72 3.02 -1.16
CA LYS A 26 16.57 2.13 -1.27
C LYS A 26 16.26 1.99 -2.76
N LYS A 27 16.54 0.81 -3.32
CA LYS A 27 16.21 0.50 -4.72
C LYS A 27 14.70 0.64 -4.88
N ARG A 28 14.27 1.41 -5.88
CA ARG A 28 12.84 1.50 -6.21
C ARG A 28 12.33 0.09 -6.56
N PRO A 29 11.21 -0.36 -5.98
CA PRO A 29 10.59 -1.63 -6.37
C PRO A 29 10.32 -1.67 -7.87
N LYS A 30 10.38 -2.85 -8.47
CA LYS A 30 9.88 -3.01 -9.85
C LYS A 30 8.37 -2.73 -9.89
N PRO A 31 7.80 -2.32 -11.02
CA PRO A 31 6.38 -1.99 -11.13
C PRO A 31 5.44 -3.08 -10.59
N HIS A 32 5.68 -4.34 -10.94
CA HIS A 32 4.87 -5.48 -10.49
C HIS A 32 5.06 -5.86 -9.01
N GLU A 33 6.09 -5.32 -8.36
CA GLU A 33 6.39 -5.52 -6.92
C GLU A 33 5.98 -4.32 -6.07
N TYR A 34 5.56 -3.22 -6.70
CA TYR A 34 5.13 -2.03 -6.00
C TYR A 34 3.84 -2.31 -5.21
N GLY A 35 3.85 -1.98 -3.92
CA GLY A 35 2.79 -2.36 -2.99
C GLY A 35 2.77 -3.85 -2.63
N LYS A 36 3.80 -4.64 -2.96
CA LYS A 36 3.90 -6.03 -2.49
C LYS A 36 4.13 -6.06 -0.97
N VAL A 37 3.46 -7.00 -0.30
CA VAL A 37 3.58 -7.24 1.14
C VAL A 37 3.97 -8.69 1.40
N THR A 38 5.07 -8.88 2.12
CA THR A 38 5.51 -10.19 2.61
C THR A 38 4.96 -10.42 4.02
N LEU A 39 4.17 -11.48 4.21
CA LEU A 39 3.65 -11.91 5.51
C LEU A 39 4.45 -13.13 5.99
N ASN A 40 5.17 -12.98 7.08
CA ASN A 40 6.05 -14.03 7.61
C ASN A 40 6.07 -14.14 9.14
N ASN A 41 4.93 -13.88 9.79
CA ASN A 41 4.82 -14.00 11.25
C ASN A 41 5.11 -15.42 11.75
N TYR A 42 4.66 -16.42 10.98
CA TYR A 42 4.66 -17.83 11.36
C TYR A 42 5.24 -18.78 10.31
N ALA A 43 5.15 -18.46 9.01
CA ALA A 43 5.38 -19.42 7.92
C ALA A 43 6.79 -20.05 7.94
N THR A 44 7.84 -19.24 7.95
CA THR A 44 9.21 -19.79 7.88
C THR A 44 9.62 -20.54 9.14
N LYS A 45 8.98 -20.27 10.29
CA LYS A 45 9.23 -20.99 11.56
C LYS A 45 8.79 -22.45 11.50
N VAL A 46 7.87 -22.78 10.59
CA VAL A 46 7.36 -24.14 10.37
C VAL A 46 7.77 -24.69 9.00
N GLY A 47 8.81 -24.13 8.38
CA GLY A 47 9.37 -24.61 7.11
C GLY A 47 8.52 -24.31 5.87
N ILE A 48 7.58 -23.37 5.94
CA ILE A 48 6.76 -22.94 4.80
C ILE A 48 7.28 -21.58 4.31
N ALA A 49 7.31 -21.37 3.00
CA ALA A 49 7.67 -20.08 2.41
C ALA A 49 6.75 -18.95 2.91
N PRO A 50 7.23 -17.69 2.99
CA PRO A 50 6.39 -16.57 3.38
C PRO A 50 5.27 -16.33 2.36
N VAL A 51 4.18 -15.69 2.79
CA VAL A 51 3.10 -15.29 1.87
C VAL A 51 3.47 -13.97 1.19
N GLU A 52 3.40 -13.95 -0.13
CA GLU A 52 3.60 -12.75 -0.95
C GLU A 52 2.24 -12.24 -1.46
N PHE A 53 1.84 -11.06 -0.99
CA PHE A 53 0.59 -10.41 -1.36
C PHE A 53 0.83 -9.22 -2.28
N ASP A 54 0.24 -9.26 -3.48
CA ASP A 54 0.36 -8.20 -4.47
C ASP A 54 -0.91 -7.33 -4.52
N HIS A 55 -0.83 -6.09 -4.06
CA HIS A 55 -1.98 -5.19 -4.02
C HIS A 55 -2.63 -4.97 -5.38
N TRP A 56 -1.86 -4.90 -6.48
CA TRP A 56 -2.41 -4.59 -7.80
C TRP A 56 -3.47 -5.63 -8.26
N THR A 57 -3.32 -6.90 -7.87
CA THR A 57 -4.27 -7.97 -8.23
C THR A 57 -5.64 -7.81 -7.57
N HIS A 58 -5.67 -7.21 -6.37
CA HIS A 58 -6.88 -7.02 -5.58
C HIS A 58 -7.44 -5.61 -5.73
N ARG A 59 -6.58 -4.59 -5.77
CA ARG A 59 -6.95 -3.18 -6.00
C ARG A 59 -7.61 -2.98 -7.36
N GLY A 60 -7.26 -3.79 -8.37
CA GLY A 60 -7.97 -3.78 -9.66
C GLY A 60 -9.44 -4.23 -9.57
N LYS A 61 -9.90 -4.73 -8.42
CA LYS A 61 -11.20 -5.36 -8.23
C LYS A 61 -11.97 -4.86 -7.00
N PHE A 62 -11.27 -4.44 -5.95
CA PHE A 62 -11.86 -4.14 -4.64
C PHE A 62 -11.30 -2.84 -4.05
N THR A 63 -12.10 -2.17 -3.22
CA THR A 63 -11.67 -0.98 -2.49
C THR A 63 -10.74 -1.33 -1.33
N CYS A 64 -9.90 -0.38 -0.92
CA CYS A 64 -9.03 -0.53 0.25
C CYS A 64 -9.85 -0.73 1.53
N ARG A 65 -10.97 0.01 1.65
CA ARG A 65 -11.91 -0.09 2.78
C ARG A 65 -12.36 -1.54 3.00
N LEU A 66 -12.70 -2.25 1.93
CA LEU A 66 -13.23 -3.60 2.05
C LEU A 66 -12.25 -4.53 2.78
N CYS A 67 -10.96 -4.46 2.44
CA CYS A 67 -9.94 -5.26 3.11
C CYS A 67 -9.57 -4.73 4.49
N HIS A 68 -9.34 -3.43 4.62
CA HIS A 68 -8.73 -2.86 5.83
C HIS A 68 -9.74 -2.46 6.91
N VAL A 69 -11.03 -2.34 6.57
CA VAL A 69 -12.10 -2.00 7.51
C VAL A 69 -13.09 -3.16 7.63
N ASP A 70 -13.67 -3.61 6.52
CA ASP A 70 -14.75 -4.61 6.59
C ASP A 70 -14.21 -6.02 6.93
N ILE A 71 -13.08 -6.42 6.34
CA ILE A 71 -12.40 -7.70 6.66
C ILE A 71 -11.46 -7.55 7.87
N GLY A 72 -10.93 -6.35 8.11
CA GLY A 72 -10.10 -6.03 9.28
C GLY A 72 -8.61 -6.37 9.14
N PHE A 73 -8.04 -6.28 7.93
CA PHE A 73 -6.59 -6.31 7.78
C PHE A 73 -5.96 -5.00 8.29
N SER A 74 -5.02 -5.07 9.23
CA SER A 74 -4.21 -3.89 9.57
C SER A 74 -3.46 -3.38 8.34
N MET A 75 -3.34 -2.05 8.24
CA MET A 75 -2.49 -1.39 7.23
C MET A 75 -0.99 -1.61 7.49
N LYS A 76 -0.61 -2.03 8.70
CA LYS A 76 0.78 -2.34 9.05
C LYS A 76 1.05 -3.83 8.84
N THR A 77 2.08 -4.11 8.05
CA THR A 77 2.52 -5.48 7.76
C THR A 77 2.74 -6.30 9.03
N GLY A 78 2.09 -7.46 9.08
CA GLY A 78 2.24 -8.44 10.14
C GLY A 78 1.41 -8.17 11.41
N GLU A 79 0.77 -7.02 11.55
CA GLU A 79 0.01 -6.70 12.77
C GLU A 79 -1.26 -7.54 12.93
N THR A 80 -1.89 -7.93 11.82
CA THR A 80 -3.09 -8.79 11.81
C THR A 80 -2.84 -10.21 12.36
N GLN A 81 -1.59 -10.69 12.42
CA GLN A 81 -1.21 -12.02 12.93
C GLN A 81 -2.01 -13.20 12.33
N ILE A 82 -2.20 -13.20 11.00
CA ILE A 82 -3.04 -14.18 10.28
C ILE A 82 -2.50 -15.61 10.43
N LYS A 83 -3.37 -16.56 10.79
CA LYS A 83 -3.06 -18.00 10.80
C LYS A 83 -3.88 -18.76 9.75
N ALA A 84 -3.37 -19.92 9.31
CA ALA A 84 -4.10 -20.81 8.40
C ALA A 84 -5.48 -21.22 8.96
N ALA A 85 -5.58 -21.41 10.28
CA ALA A 85 -6.84 -21.72 10.95
C ALA A 85 -7.87 -20.58 10.84
N ASP A 86 -7.45 -19.32 10.79
CA ASP A 86 -8.35 -18.18 10.60
C ASP A 86 -8.89 -18.17 9.17
N ASN A 87 -8.02 -18.38 8.18
CA ASN A 87 -8.42 -18.51 6.78
C ASN A 87 -9.41 -19.67 6.58
N MET A 88 -9.18 -20.84 7.19
CA MET A 88 -10.11 -21.97 7.11
C MET A 88 -11.47 -21.68 7.76
N ARG A 89 -11.53 -20.77 8.73
CA ARG A 89 -12.77 -20.35 9.39
C ARG A 89 -13.50 -19.22 8.64
N GLY A 90 -12.96 -18.77 7.51
CA GLY A 90 -13.57 -17.71 6.70
C GLY A 90 -13.15 -16.30 7.08
N TYR A 91 -12.08 -16.13 7.86
CA TYR A 91 -11.50 -14.82 8.16
C TYR A 91 -10.38 -14.46 7.17
N PHE A 92 -10.05 -13.17 7.08
CA PHE A 92 -8.92 -12.66 6.29
C PHE A 92 -9.00 -13.10 4.82
N CYS A 93 -7.98 -13.80 4.31
CA CYS A 93 -7.99 -14.31 2.94
C CYS A 93 -9.17 -15.26 2.73
N GLY A 94 -9.49 -16.06 3.75
CA GLY A 94 -10.62 -16.99 3.79
C GLY A 94 -11.99 -16.35 3.66
N THR A 95 -12.12 -15.02 3.81
CA THR A 95 -13.38 -14.32 3.54
C THR A 95 -13.81 -14.50 2.09
N CYS A 96 -12.84 -14.43 1.17
CA CYS A 96 -13.06 -14.56 -0.28
C CYS A 96 -12.53 -15.88 -0.83
N HIS A 97 -11.34 -16.29 -0.40
CA HIS A 97 -10.70 -17.53 -0.79
C HIS A 97 -11.24 -18.70 0.04
N ASN A 98 -12.45 -19.17 -0.29
CA ASN A 98 -13.19 -20.17 0.49
C ASN A 98 -13.89 -21.27 -0.33
N ASP A 99 -13.60 -21.38 -1.63
CA ASP A 99 -14.31 -22.27 -2.55
C ASP A 99 -15.82 -22.04 -2.57
N LYS A 100 -16.34 -20.89 -2.16
CA LYS A 100 -17.79 -20.59 -2.20
C LYS A 100 -18.07 -19.30 -2.94
N MET A 101 -17.22 -18.30 -2.75
CA MET A 101 -17.30 -17.04 -3.46
C MET A 101 -17.14 -17.26 -4.97
N SER A 102 -17.99 -16.59 -5.74
CA SER A 102 -17.79 -16.41 -7.17
C SER A 102 -17.51 -14.94 -7.44
N PHE A 103 -16.50 -14.67 -8.29
CA PHE A 103 -16.17 -13.34 -8.75
C PHE A 103 -15.97 -13.39 -10.26
N GLU A 104 -16.66 -12.54 -11.01
CA GLU A 104 -16.62 -12.50 -12.48
C GLU A 104 -16.83 -13.90 -13.12
N GLY A 105 -17.80 -14.67 -12.60
CA GLY A 105 -18.14 -15.99 -13.11
C GLY A 105 -17.14 -17.10 -12.76
N ARG A 106 -16.09 -16.82 -11.96
CA ARG A 106 -15.10 -17.81 -11.53
C ARG A 106 -15.21 -18.08 -10.04
N ARG A 107 -15.16 -19.36 -9.67
CA ARG A 107 -15.09 -19.77 -8.26
C ARG A 107 -13.72 -19.41 -7.69
N VAL A 108 -13.71 -18.73 -6.55
CA VAL A 108 -12.48 -18.33 -5.86
C VAL A 108 -12.00 -19.50 -5.00
N PHE A 109 -10.76 -19.94 -5.23
CA PHE A 109 -10.18 -21.11 -4.56
C PHE A 109 -10.06 -20.92 -3.04
N ALA A 110 -10.14 -21.99 -2.24
CA ALA A 110 -9.92 -21.92 -0.79
C ALA A 110 -8.46 -21.60 -0.41
N ALA A 111 -8.24 -20.68 0.52
CA ALA A 111 -6.91 -20.26 0.95
C ALA A 111 -6.12 -21.37 1.67
N CYS A 112 -6.79 -22.16 2.53
CA CYS A 112 -6.17 -23.20 3.35
C CYS A 112 -7.09 -24.43 3.44
N SER A 113 -6.56 -25.60 3.82
CA SER A 113 -7.33 -26.84 4.09
C SER A 113 -6.80 -27.50 5.36
N LYS A 114 -7.62 -28.36 5.96
CA LYS A 114 -7.22 -29.16 7.12
C LYS A 114 -6.26 -30.28 6.73
N GLU A 115 -6.52 -30.93 5.59
CA GLU A 115 -5.69 -32.01 5.09
C GLU A 115 -4.70 -31.46 4.06
N PHE A 116 -3.44 -31.85 4.19
CA PHE A 116 -2.40 -31.52 3.24
C PHE A 116 -2.17 -32.71 2.31
N THR A 117 -2.69 -32.60 1.09
CA THR A 117 -2.47 -33.56 0.02
C THR A 117 -1.38 -33.05 -0.93
N LYS A 118 -0.80 -33.92 -1.75
CA LYS A 118 0.13 -33.49 -2.83
C LYS A 118 -0.54 -32.51 -3.81
N GLY A 119 -1.87 -32.55 -3.94
CA GLY A 119 -2.63 -31.59 -4.75
C GLY A 119 -2.64 -30.17 -4.17
N ASP A 120 -2.47 -30.03 -2.86
CA ASP A 120 -2.49 -28.74 -2.17
C ASP A 120 -1.24 -27.91 -2.39
N VAL A 121 -0.12 -28.52 -2.78
CA VAL A 121 1.14 -27.81 -3.06
C VAL A 121 0.93 -26.67 -4.05
N LYS A 122 0.25 -26.96 -5.18
CA LYS A 122 -0.06 -25.96 -6.22
C LYS A 122 -0.95 -24.83 -5.73
N ARG A 123 -1.77 -25.08 -4.71
CA ARG A 123 -2.65 -24.08 -4.10
C ARG A 123 -1.86 -23.22 -3.12
N CYS A 124 -1.02 -23.83 -2.28
CA CYS A 124 -0.12 -23.14 -1.36
C CYS A 124 0.82 -22.18 -2.12
N GLU A 125 1.41 -22.63 -3.22
CA GLU A 125 2.33 -21.83 -4.06
C GLU A 125 1.69 -20.57 -4.67
N ARG A 126 0.35 -20.45 -4.69
CA ARG A 126 -0.33 -19.22 -5.12
C ARG A 126 -0.08 -18.05 -4.17
N CYS A 127 0.15 -18.36 -2.90
CA CYS A 127 0.34 -17.39 -1.82
C CYS A 127 1.73 -17.50 -1.21
N HIS A 128 2.15 -18.71 -0.84
CA HIS A 128 3.44 -19.02 -0.23
C HIS A 128 4.52 -19.14 -1.30
N ALA A 129 5.32 -18.09 -1.49
CA ALA A 129 6.31 -18.02 -2.56
C ALA A 129 7.72 -18.13 -2.00
N ALA A 130 8.41 -19.22 -2.33
CA ALA A 130 9.82 -19.42 -1.97
C ALA A 130 10.78 -18.60 -2.86
N ALA A 131 10.33 -18.21 -4.04
CA ALA A 131 11.08 -17.43 -5.01
C ALA A 131 10.15 -16.50 -5.81
N PRO A 132 10.68 -15.43 -6.42
CA PRO A 132 9.91 -14.59 -7.34
C PRO A 132 9.28 -15.43 -8.45
N ASN A 133 7.96 -15.29 -8.63
CA ASN A 133 7.25 -16.00 -9.69
C ASN A 133 7.32 -15.17 -10.99
N PRO A 134 8.03 -15.64 -12.05
CA PRO A 134 8.17 -14.90 -13.30
C PRO A 134 6.85 -14.69 -14.04
N THR A 135 5.82 -15.52 -13.78
CA THR A 135 4.50 -15.30 -14.38
C THR A 135 3.86 -14.01 -13.85
N LYS A 136 4.10 -13.63 -12.59
CA LYS A 136 3.50 -12.41 -12.02
C LYS A 136 3.99 -11.13 -12.69
N GLU A 137 5.24 -11.09 -13.13
CA GLU A 137 5.75 -9.96 -13.90
C GLU A 137 4.99 -9.83 -15.23
N THR A 138 4.86 -10.95 -15.95
CA THR A 138 4.12 -10.99 -17.22
C THR A 138 2.64 -10.63 -17.03
N ASP A 139 2.01 -11.17 -15.99
CA ASP A 139 0.60 -10.93 -15.68
C ASP A 139 0.34 -9.47 -15.32
N PHE A 140 1.27 -8.83 -14.58
CA PHE A 140 1.19 -7.41 -14.28
C PHE A 140 1.23 -6.56 -15.54
N TYR A 141 2.16 -6.80 -16.45
CA TYR A 141 2.27 -5.98 -17.66
C TYR A 141 1.07 -6.18 -18.60
N LYS A 142 0.54 -7.41 -18.72
CA LYS A 142 -0.73 -7.67 -19.42
C LYS A 142 -1.90 -6.94 -18.77
N PHE A 143 -1.99 -6.94 -17.44
CA PHE A 143 -3.00 -6.19 -16.71
C PHE A 143 -2.88 -4.67 -16.96
N ALA A 144 -1.65 -4.15 -16.91
CA ALA A 144 -1.35 -2.73 -17.05
C ALA A 144 -1.45 -2.19 -18.48
N GLU A 145 -1.44 -3.06 -19.50
CA GLU A 145 -1.42 -2.69 -20.92
C GLU A 145 -2.58 -1.76 -21.29
N ARG A 146 -3.78 -2.09 -20.83
CA ARG A 146 -5.02 -1.35 -21.12
C ARG A 146 -5.32 -0.19 -20.16
N LEU A 147 -4.43 0.10 -19.22
CA LEU A 147 -4.67 1.10 -18.17
C LEU A 147 -3.89 2.39 -18.44
N PRO A 148 -4.42 3.56 -18.01
CA PRO A 148 -3.71 4.82 -18.10
C PRO A 148 -2.35 4.74 -17.42
N LYS A 149 -1.34 5.32 -18.05
CA LYS A 149 0.05 5.26 -17.60
C LYS A 149 0.36 6.40 -16.64
N GLU A 150 1.30 6.13 -15.74
CA GLU A 150 1.86 7.12 -14.81
C GLU A 150 3.39 7.09 -14.87
N ARG A 151 4.04 8.21 -14.54
CA ARG A 151 5.50 8.37 -14.49
C ARG A 151 6.15 7.60 -13.34
N PHE A 152 5.44 7.42 -12.23
CA PHE A 152 5.97 6.84 -11.00
C PHE A 152 5.10 5.72 -10.42
N GLY A 153 5.57 5.12 -9.32
CA GLY A 153 4.90 4.02 -8.63
C GLY A 153 5.03 2.74 -9.43
N ASN A 154 3.90 2.08 -9.68
CA ASN A 154 3.83 0.96 -10.60
C ASN A 154 3.56 1.36 -12.06
N GLY A 155 3.55 2.66 -12.37
CA GLY A 155 3.33 3.15 -13.72
C GLY A 155 1.87 3.07 -14.21
N ILE A 156 0.92 2.86 -13.30
CA ILE A 156 -0.52 2.90 -13.57
C ILE A 156 -1.12 4.13 -12.88
N ASP A 157 -1.86 4.94 -13.61
CA ASP A 157 -2.69 5.99 -13.02
C ASP A 157 -4.04 5.41 -12.60
N TRP A 158 -4.08 4.91 -11.36
CA TRP A 158 -5.26 4.28 -10.77
C TRP A 158 -6.45 5.22 -10.63
N GLU A 159 -6.19 6.51 -10.40
CA GLU A 159 -7.24 7.53 -10.32
C GLU A 159 -7.91 7.67 -11.69
N LYS A 160 -7.12 7.84 -12.76
CA LYS A 160 -7.67 7.94 -14.10
C LYS A 160 -8.34 6.66 -14.57
N ALA A 161 -7.78 5.50 -14.20
CA ALA A 161 -8.37 4.20 -14.52
C ALA A 161 -9.76 4.03 -13.91
N GLU A 162 -9.97 4.52 -12.69
CA GLU A 162 -11.28 4.52 -12.04
C GLU A 162 -12.21 5.59 -12.64
N GLU A 163 -11.73 6.82 -12.82
CA GLU A 163 -12.53 7.92 -13.38
C GLU A 163 -13.09 7.58 -14.78
N THR A 164 -12.30 6.88 -15.59
CA THR A 164 -12.69 6.42 -16.94
C THR A 164 -13.46 5.11 -16.95
N GLY A 165 -13.68 4.49 -15.78
CA GLY A 165 -14.44 3.25 -15.62
C GLY A 165 -13.70 1.99 -16.10
N LEU A 166 -12.40 2.06 -16.39
CA LEU A 166 -11.56 0.90 -16.72
C LEU A 166 -11.33 -0.01 -15.50
N ILE A 167 -11.39 0.57 -14.30
CA ILE A 167 -11.42 -0.13 -13.01
C ILE A 167 -12.67 0.32 -12.26
N LYS A 168 -13.46 -0.65 -11.80
CA LYS A 168 -14.67 -0.41 -11.01
C LYS A 168 -14.58 -1.24 -9.73
N PRO A 169 -13.96 -0.71 -8.66
CA PRO A 169 -13.69 -1.49 -7.47
C PRO A 169 -15.01 -1.79 -6.74
N VAL A 170 -15.18 -3.05 -6.34
CA VAL A 170 -16.26 -3.48 -5.47
C VAL A 170 -16.00 -3.00 -4.06
N ASP A 171 -17.00 -2.38 -3.44
CA ASP A 171 -16.94 -1.75 -2.13
C ASP A 171 -17.83 -2.41 -1.07
N PHE A 172 -18.51 -3.49 -1.45
CA PHE A 172 -19.44 -4.22 -0.60
C PHE A 172 -19.36 -5.73 -0.85
N LEU A 173 -19.25 -6.50 0.23
CA LEU A 173 -19.39 -7.96 0.22
C LEU A 173 -20.55 -8.37 1.11
N GLU A 174 -21.50 -9.13 0.56
CA GLU A 174 -22.64 -9.65 1.30
C GLU A 174 -22.18 -10.53 2.47
N GLY A 175 -22.77 -10.34 3.64
CA GLY A 175 -22.41 -11.05 4.88
C GLY A 175 -21.09 -10.61 5.54
N VAL A 176 -20.38 -9.64 4.96
CA VAL A 176 -19.11 -9.11 5.50
C VAL A 176 -19.22 -7.60 5.72
N SER A 177 -19.63 -6.88 4.68
CA SER A 177 -19.77 -5.43 4.71
C SER A 177 -21.06 -5.01 5.40
N ILE A 178 -20.95 -3.95 6.21
CA ILE A 178 -22.12 -3.30 6.80
C ILE A 178 -22.64 -2.26 5.81
N LYS A 179 -23.95 -2.31 5.51
CA LYS A 179 -24.60 -1.26 4.70
C LYS A 179 -24.55 0.06 5.46
N ARG A 180 -24.00 1.09 4.82
CA ARG A 180 -23.87 2.44 5.39
C ARG A 180 -24.59 3.44 4.50
N ALA A 181 -25.07 4.52 5.10
CA ALA A 181 -25.60 5.64 4.33
C ALA A 181 -24.47 6.22 3.44
N PRO A 182 -24.79 6.67 2.21
CA PRO A 182 -23.82 7.35 1.38
C PRO A 182 -23.21 8.54 2.11
N MET A 183 -21.89 8.66 2.06
CA MET A 183 -21.20 9.79 2.67
C MET A 183 -21.57 11.08 1.94
N ALA A 184 -21.83 12.14 2.70
CA ALA A 184 -21.94 13.48 2.12
C ALA A 184 -20.60 13.87 1.49
N ALA A 185 -20.63 14.24 0.21
CA ALA A 185 -19.45 14.70 -0.50
C ALA A 185 -18.86 15.92 0.22
N GLN A 186 -17.63 15.76 0.71
CA GLN A 186 -16.89 16.87 1.32
C GLN A 186 -16.23 17.68 0.21
N LYS A 187 -16.29 19.01 0.32
CA LYS A 187 -15.58 19.90 -0.59
C LYS A 187 -14.07 19.73 -0.42
N ASP A 188 -13.36 19.85 -1.53
CA ASP A 188 -11.91 19.92 -1.53
C ASP A 188 -11.44 21.12 -0.70
N PHE A 189 -10.28 20.99 -0.09
CA PHE A 189 -9.70 22.07 0.70
C PHE A 189 -8.19 22.18 0.49
N TYR A 190 -7.69 23.38 0.74
CA TYR A 190 -6.27 23.69 0.63
C TYR A 190 -5.52 23.43 1.93
N ILE A 191 -4.31 22.87 1.81
CA ILE A 191 -3.31 22.76 2.88
C ILE A 191 -2.14 23.65 2.48
N GLY A 192 -1.85 24.66 3.30
CA GLY A 192 -0.83 25.66 2.99
C GLY A 192 0.58 25.08 2.95
N SER A 193 1.36 25.40 1.92
CA SER A 193 2.79 25.12 1.90
C SER A 193 3.53 26.07 2.86
N LYS A 194 4.49 25.54 3.61
CA LYS A 194 5.41 26.35 4.44
C LYS A 194 6.70 26.72 3.70
N ILE A 195 6.88 26.20 2.48
CA ILE A 195 8.05 26.44 1.66
C ILE A 195 7.70 27.53 0.65
N GLU A 196 8.47 28.61 0.67
CA GLU A 196 8.33 29.72 -0.25
C GLU A 196 8.47 29.25 -1.72
N GLY A 197 7.60 29.74 -2.60
CA GLY A 197 7.57 29.35 -4.01
C GLY A 197 6.98 27.97 -4.31
N MET A 198 6.61 27.19 -3.29
CA MET A 198 5.93 25.90 -3.48
C MET A 198 4.42 26.09 -3.40
N PRO A 199 3.65 25.66 -4.43
CA PRO A 199 2.19 25.75 -4.43
C PRO A 199 1.53 25.07 -3.22
N ASP A 200 0.35 25.53 -2.82
CA ASP A 200 -0.43 24.82 -1.79
C ASP A 200 -0.93 23.47 -2.32
N ILE A 201 -1.20 22.58 -1.37
CA ILE A 201 -1.75 21.26 -1.66
C ILE A 201 -3.28 21.34 -1.75
N ILE A 202 -3.85 20.73 -2.78
CA ILE A 202 -5.30 20.49 -2.86
C ILE A 202 -5.58 19.07 -2.38
N PHE A 203 -6.30 18.94 -1.26
CA PHE A 203 -6.79 17.63 -0.79
C PHE A 203 -8.25 17.44 -1.19
N SER A 204 -8.53 16.30 -1.83
CA SER A 204 -9.89 15.92 -2.24
C SER A 204 -10.36 14.67 -1.52
N HIS A 205 -11.39 14.82 -0.68
CA HIS A 205 -12.07 13.66 -0.10
C HIS A 205 -12.70 12.80 -1.20
N LYS A 206 -13.33 13.42 -2.20
CA LYS A 206 -14.00 12.70 -3.29
C LYS A 206 -13.08 11.67 -3.93
N LYS A 207 -11.84 12.04 -4.24
CA LYS A 207 -10.84 11.13 -4.85
C LYS A 207 -10.42 10.00 -3.90
N HIS A 208 -10.32 10.26 -2.60
CA HIS A 208 -9.89 9.27 -1.61
C HIS A 208 -11.03 8.32 -1.21
N THR A 209 -12.26 8.82 -1.08
CA THR A 209 -13.41 8.04 -0.60
C THR A 209 -13.98 7.07 -1.64
N VAL A 210 -13.53 7.15 -2.90
CA VAL A 210 -13.79 6.10 -3.91
C VAL A 210 -13.14 4.78 -3.50
N TRP A 211 -11.94 4.85 -2.91
CA TRP A 211 -11.15 3.68 -2.52
C TRP A 211 -11.25 3.35 -1.03
N ASN A 212 -11.63 4.33 -0.22
CA ASN A 212 -11.48 4.30 1.24
C ASN A 212 -12.79 4.69 1.95
N GLY A 213 -12.91 4.33 3.23
CA GLY A 213 -13.95 4.86 4.13
C GLY A 213 -13.38 5.90 5.10
N CYS A 214 -14.25 6.61 5.82
CA CYS A 214 -13.83 7.53 6.88
C CYS A 214 -12.89 6.87 7.89
N GLU A 215 -13.19 5.62 8.25
CA GLU A 215 -12.52 4.86 9.30
C GLU A 215 -11.08 4.50 8.92
N LEU A 216 -10.76 4.49 7.62
CA LEU A 216 -9.40 4.20 7.17
C LEU A 216 -8.45 5.38 7.41
N CYS A 217 -8.99 6.60 7.52
CA CYS A 217 -8.21 7.81 7.77
C CYS A 217 -8.39 8.34 9.19
N HIS A 218 -9.60 8.21 9.75
CA HIS A 218 -9.96 8.82 11.03
C HIS A 218 -10.38 7.77 12.05
N PRO A 219 -9.96 7.92 13.32
CA PRO A 219 -9.05 8.95 13.84
C PRO A 219 -7.57 8.59 13.73
N GLU A 220 -7.24 7.39 13.22
CA GLU A 220 -5.90 6.80 13.37
C GLU A 220 -4.80 7.55 12.60
N ILE A 221 -5.05 7.92 11.34
CA ILE A 221 -4.07 8.63 10.51
C ILE A 221 -4.17 10.14 10.76
N PHE A 222 -5.39 10.67 10.77
CA PHE A 222 -5.68 12.07 11.00
C PHE A 222 -6.63 12.22 12.19
N VAL A 223 -6.15 12.89 13.23
CA VAL A 223 -6.87 13.07 14.48
C VAL A 223 -8.04 14.03 14.26
N GLY A 224 -9.24 13.50 14.46
CA GLY A 224 -10.50 14.22 14.30
C GLY A 224 -10.84 14.56 12.85
N VAL A 225 -12.01 15.18 12.66
CA VAL A 225 -12.54 15.55 11.33
C VAL A 225 -12.40 17.03 11.00
N LYS A 226 -11.82 17.82 11.91
CA LYS A 226 -11.65 19.27 11.74
C LYS A 226 -10.38 19.57 10.96
N LYS A 227 -10.51 20.41 9.93
CA LYS A 227 -9.37 20.92 9.17
C LYS A 227 -8.32 21.54 10.10
N GLY A 228 -7.06 21.17 9.91
CA GLY A 228 -5.92 21.74 10.65
C GLY A 228 -5.72 21.19 12.07
N ALA A 229 -6.54 20.23 12.52
CA ALA A 229 -6.36 19.57 13.82
C ALA A 229 -5.06 18.74 13.88
N THR A 230 -4.69 18.13 12.76
CA THR A 230 -3.45 17.36 12.62
C THR A 230 -2.39 18.21 11.91
N LYS A 231 -1.20 18.31 12.50
CA LYS A 231 -0.02 18.96 11.90
C LYS A 231 1.02 17.90 11.57
N TYR A 232 1.60 18.00 10.39
CA TYR A 232 2.58 17.05 9.90
C TYR A 232 3.57 17.71 8.93
N SER A 233 4.63 16.98 8.62
CA SER A 233 5.73 17.39 7.74
C SER A 233 6.01 16.37 6.66
N MET A 234 6.64 16.79 5.55
CA MET A 234 7.08 15.86 4.50
C MET A 234 7.99 14.75 5.03
N ILE A 235 8.80 15.03 6.05
CA ILE A 235 9.66 14.03 6.70
C ILE A 235 8.80 12.91 7.31
N GLU A 236 7.75 13.27 8.05
CA GLU A 236 6.83 12.28 8.64
C GLU A 236 6.08 11.48 7.57
N LEU A 237 5.77 12.09 6.43
CA LEU A 237 5.18 11.37 5.31
C LEU A 237 6.17 10.33 4.73
N PHE A 238 7.45 10.66 4.59
CA PHE A 238 8.46 9.67 4.18
C PHE A 238 8.66 8.56 5.23
N ASP A 239 8.38 8.85 6.51
CA ASP A 239 8.37 7.90 7.62
C ASP A 239 7.06 7.09 7.73
N ARG A 240 6.27 7.02 6.65
CA ARG A 240 5.02 6.25 6.57
C ARG A 240 3.90 6.73 7.49
N LYS A 241 3.85 8.04 7.80
CA LYS A 241 2.76 8.66 8.56
C LYS A 241 1.87 9.50 7.66
N TYR A 242 0.66 9.80 8.12
CA TYR A 242 -0.28 10.69 7.41
C TYR A 242 -0.51 10.23 5.96
N CYS A 243 -0.24 11.09 4.97
CA CYS A 243 -0.36 10.72 3.55
C CYS A 243 0.54 9.51 3.20
N GLY A 244 1.69 9.38 3.86
CA GLY A 244 2.67 8.33 3.61
C GLY A 244 2.29 6.94 4.11
N VAL A 245 1.16 6.80 4.83
CA VAL A 245 0.60 5.46 5.09
C VAL A 245 0.31 4.75 3.75
N CYS A 246 -0.18 5.50 2.76
CA CYS A 246 -0.53 4.97 1.45
C CYS A 246 0.43 5.42 0.33
N HIS A 247 0.85 6.69 0.32
CA HIS A 247 1.77 7.22 -0.71
C HIS A 247 3.20 6.73 -0.46
N ASP A 248 3.90 6.31 -1.52
CA ASP A 248 5.16 5.54 -1.52
C ASP A 248 5.05 4.01 -1.27
N THR A 249 3.88 3.52 -0.87
CA THR A 249 3.64 2.08 -0.64
C THR A 249 2.74 1.48 -1.70
N VAL A 250 1.47 1.89 -1.69
CA VAL A 250 0.40 1.33 -2.53
C VAL A 250 -0.21 2.40 -3.44
N ALA A 251 -0.12 3.67 -3.06
CA ALA A 251 -0.49 4.84 -3.86
C ALA A 251 0.75 5.49 -4.50
N PHE A 252 0.55 6.52 -5.33
CA PHE A 252 1.66 7.13 -6.07
C PHE A 252 2.76 7.65 -5.13
N PRO A 253 4.04 7.62 -5.56
CA PRO A 253 5.15 8.10 -4.76
C PRO A 253 5.10 9.60 -4.44
N GLN A 254 5.56 9.98 -3.25
CA GLN A 254 5.54 11.37 -2.78
C GLN A 254 6.59 12.26 -3.46
N ILE A 255 7.51 11.66 -4.21
CA ILE A 255 8.48 12.36 -5.05
C ILE A 255 7.83 13.05 -6.26
N ASP A 256 6.54 12.80 -6.51
CA ASP A 256 5.76 13.47 -7.53
C ASP A 256 5.08 14.72 -6.98
N CYS A 257 5.88 15.75 -6.70
CA CYS A 257 5.42 16.96 -5.99
C CYS A 257 4.19 17.60 -6.66
N GLN A 258 4.12 17.54 -7.99
CA GLN A 258 3.06 18.14 -8.80
C GLN A 258 1.71 17.45 -8.66
N ARG A 259 1.61 16.25 -8.07
CA ARG A 259 0.29 15.62 -7.81
C ARG A 259 -0.41 16.21 -6.59
N CYS A 260 0.36 16.68 -5.62
CA CYS A 260 -0.19 17.29 -4.40
C CYS A 260 -0.22 18.81 -4.52
N HIS A 261 0.91 19.41 -4.91
CA HIS A 261 1.13 20.85 -4.98
C HIS A 261 0.59 21.42 -6.30
N THR A 262 -0.74 21.44 -6.42
CA THR A 262 -1.46 21.75 -7.67
C THR A 262 -2.20 23.07 -7.64
N LYS A 263 -2.28 23.77 -6.50
CA LYS A 263 -2.97 25.06 -6.45
C LYS A 263 -2.25 26.04 -7.38
N PRO A 264 -2.93 26.61 -8.39
CA PRO A 264 -2.33 27.64 -9.22
C PRO A 264 -1.82 28.79 -8.33
N LEU A 265 -0.58 29.24 -8.59
CA LEU A 265 0.00 30.42 -7.94
C LEU A 265 -0.71 31.70 -8.39
#